data_AF-A0A3P7PJA7-F1
#
_entry.id   AF-A0A3P7PJA7-F1
#
_cell.length_a   1.000
_cell.length_b   1.000
_cell.length_c   1.000
_cell.angle_alpha   90.00
_cell.angle_beta   90.00
_cell.angle_gamma   90.00
#
_symmetry.space_group_name_H-M   'P 1'
#
loop_
_entity.id
_entity.type
_entity.pdbx_description
1 polymer ?
#
loop_
_entity_poly.entity_id
_entity_poly.type
_entity_poly.pdbx_seq_one_letter_code
_entity_poly.pdbx_strand_id
1 'polypeptide(L)'
;MVDSDQERVVATLKAYLKLCAKPCNRFTILKDQSFLEILKTLVQDDRVVVMTYLIKILLLLTENSDDAQVVCGVPEIERNLSNAAEKQFSPNIVYNLLVIVSRLKAAQNKIARDRQASAASQPSSIREVIGPAAPAPRKFVARKSKQLIYEFDELWDDLKNEIETQSPFERFSQ
;
A
#
# COMPACT_ATOMS: atom_id res chain seq x y z
N MET A 1 -26.87 -21.76 -12.16
CA MET A 1 -25.74 -22.36 -11.40
C MET A 1 -24.66 -21.34 -11.05
N VAL A 2 -24.29 -20.41 -11.95
CA VAL A 2 -23.25 -19.39 -11.72
C VAL A 2 -23.60 -18.42 -10.57
N ASP A 3 -24.87 -18.06 -10.40
CA ASP A 3 -25.28 -17.13 -9.33
C ASP A 3 -25.09 -17.72 -7.93
N SER A 4 -25.33 -19.03 -7.76
CA SER A 4 -25.15 -19.73 -6.48
C SER A 4 -23.67 -19.83 -6.08
N ASP A 5 -22.76 -19.98 -7.04
CA ASP A 5 -21.32 -19.95 -6.77
C ASP A 5 -20.87 -18.55 -6.33
N GLN A 6 -21.29 -17.51 -7.07
CA GLN A 6 -20.95 -16.13 -6.74
C GLN A 6 -21.43 -15.77 -5.33
N GLU A 7 -22.65 -16.15 -4.95
CA GLU A 7 -23.17 -15.91 -3.62
C GLU A 7 -22.31 -16.56 -2.52
N ARG A 8 -21.85 -17.80 -2.73
CA ARG A 8 -20.98 -18.51 -1.78
C ARG A 8 -19.60 -17.85 -1.67
N VAL A 9 -19.02 -17.44 -2.80
CA VAL A 9 -17.75 -16.69 -2.83
C VAL A 9 -17.90 -15.37 -2.07
N VAL A 10 -18.95 -14.61 -2.37
CA VAL A 10 -19.22 -13.31 -1.73
C VAL A 10 -19.51 -13.47 -0.23
N ALA A 11 -20.25 -14.51 0.18
CA ALA A 11 -20.51 -14.80 1.59
C ALA A 11 -19.21 -15.08 2.35
N THR A 12 -18.31 -15.88 1.75
CA THR A 12 -16.99 -16.17 2.28
C THR A 12 -16.13 -14.90 2.38
N LEU A 13 -16.07 -14.09 1.33
CA LEU A 13 -15.36 -12.82 1.34
C LEU A 13 -15.90 -11.85 2.40
N LYS A 14 -17.21 -11.78 2.59
CA LYS A 14 -17.82 -10.98 3.66
C LYS A 14 -17.41 -11.49 5.05
N ALA A 15 -17.28 -12.79 5.25
CA ALA A 15 -16.81 -13.36 6.51
C ALA A 15 -15.34 -12.98 6.77
N TYR A 16 -14.46 -13.14 5.78
CA TYR A 16 -13.06 -12.71 5.89
C TYR A 16 -12.92 -11.20 6.08
N LEU A 17 -13.74 -10.39 5.41
CA LEU A 17 -13.77 -8.95 5.61
C LEU A 17 -14.07 -8.58 7.07
N LYS A 18 -15.05 -9.24 7.70
CA LYS A 18 -15.36 -9.06 9.12
C LYS A 18 -14.20 -9.47 10.02
N LEU A 19 -13.46 -10.52 9.66
CA LEU A 19 -12.28 -10.96 10.41
C LEU A 19 -11.13 -9.95 10.26
N CYS A 20 -10.80 -9.53 9.04
CA CYS A 20 -9.74 -8.56 8.75
C CYS A 20 -10.04 -7.16 9.34
N ALA A 21 -11.30 -6.80 9.54
CA ALA A 21 -11.68 -5.56 10.21
C ALA A 21 -11.15 -5.48 11.65
N LYS A 22 -10.84 -6.61 12.29
CA LYS A 22 -10.19 -6.67 13.61
C LYS A 22 -8.67 -6.78 13.42
N PRO A 23 -7.86 -5.78 13.82
CA PRO A 23 -6.41 -5.81 13.61
C PRO A 23 -5.73 -7.05 14.19
N CYS A 24 -6.16 -7.52 15.37
CA CYS A 24 -5.62 -8.71 16.02
C CYS A 24 -5.75 -10.01 15.20
N ASN A 25 -6.72 -10.09 14.29
CA ASN A 25 -6.95 -11.27 13.47
C ASN A 25 -6.10 -11.27 12.20
N ARG A 26 -5.66 -10.09 11.73
CA ARG A 26 -4.94 -9.94 10.45
C ARG A 26 -3.67 -10.78 10.43
N PHE A 27 -2.90 -10.73 11.50
CA PHE A 27 -1.68 -11.53 11.65
C PHE A 27 -1.92 -13.03 11.52
N THR A 28 -2.99 -13.55 12.13
CA THR A 28 -3.35 -14.98 12.04
C THR A 28 -3.78 -15.34 10.62
N ILE A 29 -4.56 -14.47 9.96
CA ILE A 29 -5.02 -14.68 8.58
C ILE A 29 -3.83 -14.69 7.61
N LEU A 30 -2.87 -13.79 7.79
CA LEU A 30 -1.69 -13.68 6.93
C LEU A 30 -0.71 -14.86 7.09
N LYS A 31 -0.86 -15.70 8.12
CA LYS A 31 -0.13 -16.97 8.24
C LYS A 31 -0.75 -18.11 7.43
N ASP A 32 -2.00 -17.97 7.01
CA ASP A 32 -2.69 -18.99 6.22
C ASP A 32 -2.31 -18.84 4.74
N GLN A 33 -1.42 -19.73 4.28
CA GLN A 33 -0.97 -19.73 2.90
C GLN A 33 -2.09 -20.06 1.91
N SER A 34 -3.07 -20.88 2.31
CA SER A 34 -4.20 -21.23 1.45
C SER A 34 -5.05 -20.00 1.17
N PHE A 35 -5.28 -19.19 2.20
CA PHE A 35 -5.97 -17.92 2.05
C PHE A 35 -5.24 -16.95 1.11
N LEU A 36 -3.92 -16.83 1.23
CA LEU A 36 -3.11 -15.97 0.35
C LEU A 36 -3.17 -16.42 -1.13
N GLU A 37 -3.13 -17.72 -1.37
CA GLU A 37 -3.28 -18.30 -2.71
C GLU A 37 -4.67 -18.06 -3.31
N ILE A 38 -5.72 -18.15 -2.47
CA ILE A 38 -7.08 -17.79 -2.86
C ILE A 38 -7.17 -16.31 -3.22
N LEU A 39 -6.61 -15.41 -2.39
CA LEU A 39 -6.58 -13.97 -2.71
C LEU A 39 -5.90 -13.71 -4.05
N LYS A 40 -4.74 -14.33 -4.29
CA LYS A 40 -4.01 -14.22 -5.56
C LYS A 40 -4.86 -14.63 -6.76
N THR A 41 -5.64 -15.70 -6.62
CA THR A 41 -6.55 -16.18 -7.66
C THR A 41 -7.71 -15.22 -7.87
N LEU A 42 -8.32 -14.74 -6.78
CA LEU A 42 -9.48 -13.85 -6.84
C LEU A 42 -9.16 -12.46 -7.41
N VAL A 43 -7.91 -12.00 -7.34
CA VAL A 43 -7.49 -10.72 -7.99
C VAL A 43 -7.72 -10.76 -9.50
N GLN A 44 -7.73 -11.95 -10.10
CA GLN A 44 -7.96 -12.14 -11.53
C GLN A 44 -9.45 -12.28 -11.87
N ASP A 45 -10.37 -12.24 -10.90
CA ASP A 45 -11.81 -12.35 -11.15
C ASP A 45 -12.33 -11.11 -11.92
N ASP A 46 -13.32 -11.31 -12.79
CA ASP A 46 -13.95 -10.26 -13.59
C ASP A 46 -15.25 -9.76 -12.97
N ARG A 47 -15.79 -10.47 -11.97
CA ARG A 47 -17.06 -10.13 -11.32
C ARG A 47 -16.84 -8.93 -10.39
N VAL A 48 -17.48 -7.81 -10.72
CA VAL A 48 -17.42 -6.55 -9.95
C VAL A 48 -17.73 -6.75 -8.46
N VAL A 49 -18.71 -7.59 -8.14
CA VAL A 49 -19.13 -7.85 -6.75
C VAL A 49 -18.01 -8.54 -5.97
N VAL A 50 -17.35 -9.54 -6.56
CA VAL A 50 -16.22 -10.25 -5.96
C VAL A 50 -15.05 -9.28 -5.73
N MET A 51 -14.68 -8.54 -6.77
CA MET A 51 -13.60 -7.55 -6.71
C MET A 51 -13.85 -6.47 -5.65
N THR A 52 -15.10 -6.02 -5.49
CA THR A 52 -15.47 -5.03 -4.47
C THR A 52 -15.16 -5.50 -3.05
N TYR A 53 -15.45 -6.76 -2.71
CA TYR A 53 -15.13 -7.29 -1.39
C TYR A 53 -13.65 -7.64 -1.24
N LEU A 54 -13.05 -8.16 -2.30
CA LEU A 54 -11.62 -8.49 -2.32
C LEU A 54 -10.75 -7.26 -2.05
N ILE A 55 -11.01 -6.15 -2.73
CA ILE A 55 -10.26 -4.90 -2.56
C ILE A 55 -10.39 -4.39 -1.13
N LYS A 56 -11.58 -4.46 -0.53
CA LYS A 56 -11.76 -4.07 0.89
C LYS A 56 -10.90 -4.92 1.82
N ILE A 57 -10.80 -6.23 1.57
CA ILE A 57 -9.91 -7.11 2.33
C ILE A 57 -8.45 -6.70 2.13
N LEU A 58 -8.01 -6.53 0.88
CA LEU A 58 -6.63 -6.17 0.57
C LEU A 58 -6.23 -4.80 1.13
N LEU A 59 -7.14 -3.82 1.14
CA LEU A 59 -6.91 -2.52 1.77
C LEU A 59 -6.65 -2.64 3.28
N LEU A 60 -7.35 -3.56 3.97
CA LEU A 60 -7.13 -3.81 5.40
C LEU A 60 -5.82 -4.56 5.65
N LEU A 61 -5.49 -5.54 4.79
CA LEU A 61 -4.27 -6.34 4.90
C LEU A 61 -3.01 -5.55 4.52
N THR A 62 -3.14 -4.46 3.75
CA THR A 62 -2.02 -3.61 3.34
C THR A 62 -1.97 -2.27 4.10
N GLU A 63 -2.83 -2.09 5.10
CA GLU A 63 -2.87 -0.87 5.92
C GLU A 63 -1.57 -0.68 6.70
N ASN A 64 -1.04 -1.76 7.29
CA ASN A 64 0.22 -1.76 8.03
C ASN A 64 1.37 -2.21 7.14
N SER A 65 2.55 -1.60 7.32
CA SER A 65 3.74 -1.94 6.53
C SER A 65 4.16 -3.41 6.68
N ASP A 66 4.07 -3.99 7.87
CA ASP A 66 4.56 -5.35 8.12
C ASP A 66 3.60 -6.40 7.51
N ASP A 67 2.30 -6.17 7.64
CA ASP A 67 1.27 -6.98 6.98
C ASP A 67 1.41 -6.90 5.44
N ALA A 68 1.65 -5.69 4.92
CA ALA A 68 1.89 -5.47 3.49
C ALA A 68 3.14 -6.19 2.97
N GLN A 69 4.18 -6.36 3.80
CA GLN A 69 5.36 -7.16 3.43
C GLN A 69 5.01 -8.64 3.26
N VAL A 70 4.14 -9.20 4.11
CA VAL A 70 3.67 -10.58 3.95
C VAL A 70 2.89 -10.75 2.65
N VAL A 71 1.97 -9.82 2.36
CA VAL A 71 1.22 -9.83 1.10
C VAL A 71 2.17 -9.68 -0.09
N CYS A 72 3.15 -8.77 -0.02
CA CYS A 72 4.15 -8.58 -1.09
C CYS A 72 5.02 -9.83 -1.32
N GLY A 73 5.18 -10.68 -0.31
CA GLY A 73 5.89 -11.97 -0.44
C GLY A 73 5.13 -13.01 -1.24
N VAL A 74 3.84 -12.82 -1.51
CA VAL A 74 3.03 -13.74 -2.33
C VAL A 74 3.48 -13.63 -3.79
N PRO A 75 3.89 -14.74 -4.44
CA PRO A 75 4.33 -14.71 -5.83
C PRO A 75 3.26 -14.13 -6.75
N GLU A 76 3.69 -13.27 -7.68
CA GLU A 76 2.87 -12.72 -8.77
C GLU A 76 1.69 -11.82 -8.35
N ILE A 77 1.48 -11.57 -7.05
CA ILE A 77 0.35 -10.78 -6.55
C ILE A 77 0.36 -9.35 -7.11
N GLU A 78 1.53 -8.71 -7.14
CA GLU A 78 1.70 -7.34 -7.66
C GLU A 78 1.36 -7.26 -9.15
N ARG A 79 1.86 -8.24 -9.93
CA ARG A 79 1.59 -8.34 -11.36
C ARG A 79 0.09 -8.54 -11.60
N ASN A 80 -0.55 -9.42 -10.84
CA ASN A 80 -1.98 -9.69 -10.97
C ASN A 80 -2.82 -8.46 -10.60
N LEU A 81 -2.44 -7.72 -9.55
CA LEU A 81 -3.10 -6.47 -9.16
C LEU A 81 -2.94 -5.38 -10.22
N SER A 82 -1.75 -5.26 -10.82
CA SER A 82 -1.49 -4.33 -11.91
C SER A 82 -2.36 -4.67 -13.12
N ASN A 83 -2.40 -5.95 -13.51
CA ASN A 83 -3.27 -6.41 -14.59
C ASN A 83 -4.76 -6.19 -14.29
N ALA A 84 -5.19 -6.35 -13.04
CA ALA A 84 -6.56 -6.08 -12.62
C ALA A 84 -6.92 -4.59 -12.71
N ALA A 85 -5.95 -3.69 -12.53
CA ALA A 85 -6.15 -2.24 -12.66
C ALA A 85 -6.36 -1.79 -14.12
N GLU A 86 -5.88 -2.58 -15.09
CA GLU A 86 -6.08 -2.35 -16.53
C GLU A 86 -7.46 -2.83 -17.02
N LYS A 87 -8.23 -3.55 -16.19
CA LYS A 87 -9.57 -4.03 -16.55
C LYS A 87 -10.60 -2.90 -16.50
N GLN A 88 -11.72 -3.10 -17.20
CA GLN A 88 -12.85 -2.16 -17.25
C GLN A 88 -13.70 -2.20 -15.96
N PHE A 89 -13.10 -1.87 -14.82
CA PHE A 89 -13.82 -1.66 -13.57
C PHE A 89 -14.19 -0.19 -13.37
N SER A 90 -15.04 0.09 -12.38
CA SER A 90 -15.36 1.46 -12.01
C SER A 90 -14.11 2.20 -11.51
N PRO A 91 -14.02 3.53 -11.68
CA PRO A 91 -12.85 4.32 -11.27
C PRO A 91 -12.47 4.12 -9.79
N ASN A 92 -13.46 3.92 -8.91
CA ASN A 92 -13.24 3.64 -7.50
C ASN A 92 -12.50 2.30 -7.26
N ILE A 93 -12.85 1.25 -8.00
CA ILE A 93 -12.17 -0.05 -7.91
C ILE A 93 -10.72 0.08 -8.39
N VAL A 94 -10.52 0.72 -9.55
CA VAL A 94 -9.20 0.95 -10.13
C VAL A 94 -8.32 1.79 -9.18
N TYR A 95 -8.85 2.89 -8.64
CA TYR A 95 -8.16 3.72 -7.66
C TYR A 95 -7.67 2.90 -6.46
N ASN A 96 -8.54 2.09 -5.87
CA ASN A 96 -8.17 1.27 -4.71
C ASN A 96 -7.14 0.19 -5.06
N LEU A 97 -7.19 -0.39 -6.27
CA LEU A 97 -6.16 -1.31 -6.76
C LEU A 97 -4.80 -0.60 -6.83
N LEU A 98 -4.74 0.61 -7.36
CA LEU A 98 -3.51 1.41 -7.43
C LEU A 98 -2.97 1.76 -6.03
N VAL A 99 -3.85 2.08 -5.08
CA VAL A 99 -3.46 2.29 -3.66
C VAL A 99 -2.81 1.03 -3.09
N ILE A 100 -3.39 -0.15 -3.33
CA ILE A 100 -2.84 -1.43 -2.88
C ILE A 100 -1.46 -1.67 -3.52
N VAL A 101 -1.33 -1.53 -4.85
CA VAL A 101 -0.06 -1.69 -5.56
C VAL A 101 1.01 -0.74 -5.02
N SER A 102 0.65 0.52 -4.78
CA SER A 102 1.55 1.52 -4.20
C SER A 102 2.08 1.10 -2.82
N ARG A 103 1.19 0.59 -1.95
CA ARG A 103 1.55 0.08 -0.61
C ARG A 103 2.48 -1.13 -0.70
N LEU A 104 2.23 -2.06 -1.62
CA LEU A 104 3.10 -3.22 -1.83
C LEU A 104 4.49 -2.81 -2.32
N LYS A 105 4.58 -1.87 -3.27
CA LYS A 105 5.86 -1.32 -3.72
C LYS A 105 6.62 -0.60 -2.59
N ALA A 106 5.92 0.16 -1.75
CA ALA A 106 6.52 0.79 -0.59
C ALA A 106 7.10 -0.25 0.40
N ALA A 107 6.37 -1.34 0.65
CA ALA A 107 6.81 -2.45 1.49
C ALA A 107 8.04 -3.16 0.90
N GLN A 108 8.04 -3.40 -0.42
CA GLN A 108 9.17 -4.00 -1.14
C GLN A 108 10.43 -3.12 -1.08
N ASN A 109 10.27 -1.81 -1.28
CA ASN A 109 11.35 -0.84 -1.18
C ASN A 109 11.95 -0.78 0.22
N LYS A 110 11.13 -0.89 1.27
CA LYS A 110 11.59 -1.00 2.66
C LYS A 110 12.46 -2.25 2.84
N ILE A 111 12.00 -3.42 2.37
CA ILE A 111 12.79 -4.67 2.42
C ILE A 111 14.14 -4.52 1.70
N ALA A 112 14.15 -3.89 0.52
CA ALA A 112 15.37 -3.68 -0.24
C ALA A 112 16.38 -2.78 0.50
N ARG A 113 15.90 -1.69 1.13
CA ARG A 113 16.72 -0.79 1.94
C ARG A 113 17.27 -1.49 3.18
N ASP A 114 16.45 -2.26 3.88
CA ASP A 114 16.87 -2.98 5.08
C ASP A 114 17.97 -3.99 4.76
N ARG A 115 17.85 -4.71 3.63
CA ARG A 115 18.89 -5.63 3.13
C ARG A 115 20.20 -4.92 2.80
N GLN A 116 20.15 -3.73 2.19
CA GLN A 116 21.35 -2.94 1.88
C GLN A 116 22.02 -2.42 3.16
N ALA A 117 21.23 -1.99 4.14
CA ALA A 117 21.75 -1.57 5.44
C ALA A 117 22.41 -2.72 6.22
N SER A 118 21.83 -3.93 6.16
CA SER A 118 22.41 -5.14 6.77
C SER A 118 23.67 -5.63 6.04
N ALA A 119 23.76 -5.46 4.72
CA ALA A 119 24.96 -5.78 3.95
C ALA A 119 26.12 -4.80 4.25
N ALA A 120 25.82 -3.52 4.50
CA ALA A 120 26.81 -2.51 4.85
C ALA A 120 27.33 -2.61 6.30
N SER A 121 26.71 -3.45 7.14
CA SER A 121 27.07 -3.63 8.56
C SER A 121 27.80 -4.94 8.87
N GLN A 122 28.23 -5.70 7.85
CA GLN A 122 29.22 -6.75 8.07
C GLN A 122 30.63 -6.15 8.23
N PRO A 123 31.35 -6.40 9.36
CA PRO A 123 32.75 -6.05 9.46
C PRO A 123 33.55 -7.04 8.60
N SER A 124 34.02 -6.59 7.43
CA SER A 124 35.04 -7.33 6.68
C SER A 124 36.33 -7.36 7.52
N SER A 125 36.58 -8.51 8.14
CA SER A 125 37.83 -8.84 8.82
C SER A 125 39.01 -8.80 7.85
N ILE A 126 39.91 -7.84 8.11
CA ILE A 126 41.36 -7.82 7.87
C ILE A 126 41.88 -8.15 6.46
N ARG A 127 42.41 -7.11 5.78
CA ARG A 127 43.68 -7.22 5.06
C ARG A 127 44.45 -5.89 5.16
N GLU A 128 45.46 -5.86 6.03
CA GLU A 128 46.50 -4.83 6.02
C GLU A 128 47.37 -4.99 4.76
N VAL A 129 47.72 -3.86 4.12
CA VAL A 129 49.10 -3.38 3.88
C VAL A 129 49.10 -2.22 2.86
N ILE A 130 49.34 -1.01 3.40
CA ILE A 130 50.16 0.11 2.92
C ILE A 130 49.89 0.75 1.55
N GLY A 131 49.36 1.99 1.58
CA GLY A 131 49.44 3.01 0.53
C GLY A 131 48.96 4.38 1.07
N PRO A 132 49.69 5.50 0.85
CA PRO A 132 49.36 6.78 1.47
C PRO A 132 48.34 7.54 0.61
N ALA A 133 47.05 7.27 0.81
CA ALA A 133 45.97 8.16 0.38
C ALA A 133 44.67 7.75 1.09
N ALA A 134 44.58 8.04 2.39
CA ALA A 134 43.31 7.95 3.08
C ALA A 134 42.40 9.10 2.60
N PRO A 135 41.23 8.84 1.96
CA PRO A 135 40.18 9.84 1.98
C PRO A 135 39.66 9.88 3.42
N ALA A 136 39.83 11.02 4.08
CA ALA A 136 39.36 11.24 5.43
C ALA A 136 37.91 10.76 5.60
N PRO A 137 37.57 10.04 6.69
CA PRO A 137 36.21 9.64 6.94
C PRO A 137 35.37 10.91 7.11
N ARG A 138 34.51 11.19 6.12
CA ARG A 138 33.53 12.27 6.21
C ARG A 138 32.53 11.88 7.29
N LYS A 139 32.81 12.31 8.52
CA LYS A 139 31.81 12.35 9.59
C LYS A 139 30.76 13.37 9.16
N PHE A 140 29.60 12.91 8.71
CA PHE A 140 28.43 13.76 8.69
C PHE A 140 28.09 14.08 10.14
N VAL A 141 28.44 15.30 10.56
CA VAL A 141 27.88 15.86 11.79
C VAL A 141 26.39 15.97 11.53
N ALA A 142 25.58 15.24 12.29
CA ALA A 142 24.14 15.43 12.35
C ALA A 142 23.87 16.85 12.85
N ARG A 143 23.91 17.81 11.93
CA ARG A 143 23.35 19.13 12.13
C ARG A 143 21.87 18.86 12.30
N LYS A 144 21.35 18.99 13.53
CA LYS A 144 19.92 18.89 13.88
C LYS A 144 19.11 19.42 12.71
N SER A 145 18.63 18.50 11.87
CA SER A 145 17.79 18.82 10.75
C SER A 145 16.51 19.30 11.38
N LYS A 146 16.24 20.61 11.32
CA LYS A 146 14.91 21.13 11.58
C LYS A 146 13.99 20.32 10.66
N GLN A 147 13.16 19.45 11.24
CA GLN A 147 12.05 18.87 10.51
C GLN A 147 11.32 20.05 9.86
N LEU A 148 11.25 20.06 8.54
CA LEU A 148 10.20 20.79 7.86
C LEU A 148 8.92 20.03 8.21
N ILE A 149 8.24 20.51 9.25
CA ILE A 149 6.83 20.20 9.45
C ILE A 149 6.15 20.93 8.29
N TYR A 150 5.69 20.16 7.30
CA TYR A 150 4.79 20.69 6.29
C TYR A 150 3.41 20.71 6.97
N GLU A 151 3.06 21.86 7.55
CA GLU A 151 1.71 22.10 8.05
C GLU A 151 0.80 22.18 6.83
N PHE A 152 -0.07 21.17 6.66
CA PHE A 152 -1.08 21.11 5.60
C PHE A 152 -2.32 21.94 5.93
N ASP A 153 -2.20 22.98 6.76
CA ASP A 153 -3.35 23.71 7.30
C ASP A 153 -3.69 25.02 6.57
N GLU A 154 -2.86 25.53 5.64
CA GLU A 154 -3.17 26.79 4.95
C GLU A 154 -3.86 26.64 3.57
N LEU A 155 -3.78 25.47 2.93
CA LEU A 155 -4.41 25.28 1.60
C LEU A 155 -5.92 25.01 1.67
N TRP A 156 -6.46 24.69 2.85
CA TRP A 156 -7.88 24.40 3.00
C TRP A 156 -8.71 25.68 3.13
N ASP A 157 -8.18 26.70 3.80
CA ASP A 157 -8.85 27.99 3.95
C ASP A 157 -8.86 28.78 2.63
N ASP A 158 -7.80 28.70 1.83
CA ASP A 158 -7.77 29.31 0.49
C ASP A 158 -8.75 28.62 -0.47
N LEU A 159 -8.80 27.27 -0.47
CA LEU A 159 -9.76 26.52 -1.29
C LEU A 159 -11.21 26.76 -0.83
N LYS A 160 -11.44 26.88 0.48
CA LYS A 160 -12.75 27.22 1.04
C LYS A 160 -13.16 28.66 0.66
N ASN A 161 -12.25 29.62 0.74
CA ASN A 161 -12.50 31.00 0.31
C ASN A 161 -12.76 31.09 -1.20
N GLU A 162 -12.09 30.29 -2.02
CA GLU A 162 -12.33 30.22 -3.47
C GLU A 162 -13.72 29.64 -3.78
N ILE A 163 -14.15 28.59 -3.07
CA ILE A 163 -15.49 28.01 -3.22
C ILE A 163 -16.58 28.99 -2.74
N GLU A 164 -16.33 29.73 -1.66
CA GLU A 164 -17.27 30.72 -1.13
C GLU A 164 -17.38 31.96 -2.05
N THR A 165 -16.27 32.39 -2.68
CA THR A 165 -16.25 33.53 -3.62
C THR A 165 -16.76 33.19 -5.02
N GLN A 166 -16.77 31.91 -5.42
CA GLN A 166 -17.32 31.46 -6.70
C GLN A 166 -18.81 31.10 -6.67
N SER A 167 -19.54 31.42 -5.59
CA SER A 167 -21.00 31.36 -5.61
C SER A 167 -21.59 32.62 -6.27
N PRO A 168 -22.15 32.56 -7.51
CA PRO A 168 -22.89 33.69 -8.06
C PRO A 168 -24.30 33.61 -7.46
N PHE A 169 -24.46 34.19 -6.27
CA PHE A 169 -25.78 34.61 -5.81
C PHE A 169 -26.07 36.00 -6.35
N GLU A 170 -26.15 36.14 -7.68
CA GLU A 170 -26.89 37.25 -8.28
C GLU A 170 -28.38 36.87 -8.31
N ARG A 171 -29.05 37.11 -7.17
CA ARG A 171 -30.41 37.63 -7.23
C ARG A 171 -30.30 39.15 -7.31
N PHE A 172 -30.84 39.77 -8.36
CA PHE A 172 -31.97 40.70 -8.26
C PHE A 172 -32.37 41.28 -9.63
N SER A 173 -33.69 41.36 -9.84
CA SER A 173 -34.47 42.19 -10.78
C SER A 173 -34.52 41.82 -12.27
N GLN A 174 -35.59 41.12 -12.66
CA GLN A 174 -36.83 41.75 -13.16
C GLN A 174 -38.05 40.88 -12.84
#